data_AF-A0AAD0PWZ1-F1
#
_entry.id   AF-A0AAD0PWZ1-F1
#
_cell.length_a   1.000
_cell.length_b   1.000
_cell.length_c   1.000
_cell.angle_alpha   90.00
_cell.angle_beta   90.00
_cell.angle_gamma   90.00
#
_symmetry.space_group_name_H-M   'P 1'
#
loop_
_entity.id
_entity.type
_entity.pdbx_description
1 polymer ?
#
loop_
_entity_poly.entity_id
_entity_poly.type
_entity_poly.pdbx_seq_one_letter_code
_entity_poly.pdbx_strand_id
1 'polypeptide(L)'
;MINQAVAGDADRFKSMLEEVVEAHSLFSRIALNANGVPQLSANNPLHMGIFALFVEYMGDYANAPNLAKVLSVAPLTCKNWIKAHEASGLEIPWTFGKGTNRPHFEVKSWGFYNRECFEPIVPLVRAIVDAWIEHKNDNQ
;
A
#
# COMPACT_ATOMS: atom_id res chain seq x y z
N MET A 1 -13.33 10.64 -23.99
CA MET A 1 -13.47 11.80 -23.09
C MET A 1 -13.03 11.35 -21.72
N ILE A 2 -11.93 11.88 -21.21
CA ILE A 2 -11.46 11.58 -19.84
C ILE A 2 -12.32 12.42 -18.90
N ASN A 3 -13.04 11.76 -17.98
CA ASN A 3 -13.93 12.42 -17.03
C ASN A 3 -13.13 13.45 -16.21
N GLN A 4 -13.55 14.71 -16.24
CA GLN A 4 -12.89 15.81 -15.50
C GLN A 4 -12.85 15.60 -13.98
N ALA A 5 -13.65 14.67 -13.44
CA ALA A 5 -13.58 14.24 -12.04
C ALA A 5 -12.27 13.52 -11.70
N VAL A 6 -11.70 12.73 -12.62
CA VAL A 6 -10.50 11.90 -12.38
C VAL A 6 -9.23 12.75 -12.25
N ALA A 7 -9.19 13.93 -12.87
CA ALA A 7 -8.06 14.85 -12.74
C ALA A 7 -8.07 15.60 -11.39
N GLY A 8 -9.27 15.92 -10.87
CA GLY A 8 -9.42 16.62 -9.59
C GLY A 8 -8.96 15.80 -8.39
N ASP A 9 -9.20 14.49 -8.42
CA ASP A 9 -8.79 13.58 -7.34
C ASP A 9 -7.28 13.30 -7.35
N ALA A 10 -6.67 13.24 -8.53
CA ALA A 10 -5.21 13.09 -8.68
C ALA A 10 -4.45 14.32 -8.15
N ASP A 11 -4.95 15.53 -8.42
CA ASP A 11 -4.36 16.77 -7.91
C ASP A 11 -4.54 16.90 -6.39
N ARG A 12 -5.73 16.55 -5.86
CA ARG A 12 -5.99 16.55 -4.42
C ARG A 12 -5.09 15.54 -3.68
N PHE A 13 -4.93 14.36 -4.27
CA PHE A 13 -4.03 13.33 -3.75
C PHE A 13 -2.57 13.78 -3.75
N LYS A 14 -2.13 14.43 -4.83
CA LYS A 14 -0.81 15.03 -4.94
C LYS A 14 -0.57 16.11 -3.88
N SER A 15 -1.53 16.99 -3.63
CA SER A 15 -1.43 18.01 -2.58
C SER A 15 -1.38 17.40 -1.17
N MET A 16 -2.21 16.39 -0.87
CA MET A 16 -2.14 15.68 0.41
C MET A 16 -0.79 14.98 0.59
N LEU A 17 -0.25 14.40 -0.48
CA LEU A 17 1.06 13.77 -0.48
C LEU A 17 2.19 14.78 -0.30
N GLU A 18 2.09 15.97 -0.88
CA GLU A 18 3.02 17.08 -0.67
C GLU A 18 3.04 17.52 0.80
N GLU A 19 1.88 17.68 1.43
CA GLU A 19 1.75 18.01 2.86
C GLU A 19 2.36 16.91 3.77
N VAL A 20 2.12 15.63 3.45
CA VAL A 20 2.71 14.51 4.20
C VAL A 20 4.22 14.44 4.01
N VAL A 21 4.72 14.68 2.79
CA VAL A 21 6.15 14.70 2.50
C VAL A 21 6.86 15.84 3.23
N GLU A 22 6.22 17.01 3.31
CA GLU A 22 6.71 18.16 4.08
C GLU A 22 6.73 17.87 5.59
N ALA A 23 5.69 17.23 6.13
CA ALA A 23 5.61 16.82 7.53
C ALA A 23 6.56 15.65 7.87
N HIS A 24 6.90 14.82 6.88
CA HIS A 24 7.65 13.58 7.07
C HIS A 24 8.72 13.42 5.99
N SER A 25 9.90 14.00 6.24
CA SER A 25 11.08 13.98 5.35
C SER A 25 11.59 12.57 4.98
N LEU A 26 11.04 11.51 5.56
CA LEU A 26 11.30 10.13 5.16
C LEU A 26 10.62 9.79 3.82
N PHE A 27 9.48 10.41 3.48
CA PHE A 27 8.82 10.16 2.19
C PHE A 27 9.47 10.88 1.03
N SER A 28 10.08 12.06 1.21
CA SER A 28 10.87 12.69 0.14
C SER A 28 12.08 11.83 -0.28
N ARG A 29 12.53 10.92 0.61
CA ARG A 29 13.55 9.91 0.28
C ARG A 29 12.99 8.73 -0.52
N ILE A 30 11.68 8.52 -0.53
CA ILE A 30 11.01 7.46 -1.28
C ILE A 30 10.44 8.08 -2.55
N ALA A 31 10.96 7.66 -3.71
CA ALA A 31 10.41 8.12 -4.98
C ALA A 31 8.94 7.72 -5.12
N LEU A 32 8.13 8.58 -5.73
CA LEU A 32 6.73 8.34 -6.01
C LEU A 32 6.57 7.98 -7.50
N ASN A 33 5.65 7.07 -7.82
CA ASN A 33 5.32 6.75 -9.21
C ASN A 33 4.37 7.82 -9.81
N ALA A 34 4.02 7.66 -11.09
CA ALA A 34 3.15 8.61 -11.81
C ALA A 34 1.75 8.79 -11.19
N ASN A 35 1.32 7.87 -10.33
CA ASN A 35 0.04 7.92 -9.62
C ASN A 35 0.18 8.46 -8.18
N GLY A 36 1.36 9.00 -7.82
CA GLY A 36 1.64 9.49 -6.46
C GLY A 36 1.81 8.37 -5.42
N VAL A 37 1.97 7.11 -5.83
CA VAL A 37 2.14 5.98 -4.90
C VAL A 37 3.64 5.73 -4.66
N PRO A 38 4.07 5.46 -3.40
CA PRO A 38 5.45 5.10 -3.08
C PRO A 38 6.01 3.98 -3.95
N GLN A 39 7.19 4.19 -4.53
CA GLN A 39 7.95 3.15 -5.23
C GLN A 39 8.68 2.29 -4.22
N LEU A 40 8.12 1.12 -3.95
CA LEU A 40 8.63 0.19 -2.94
C LEU A 40 9.64 -0.80 -3.53
N SER A 41 10.49 -1.34 -2.65
CA SER A 41 11.49 -2.36 -2.99
C SER A 41 11.70 -3.28 -1.81
N ALA A 42 11.75 -4.59 -2.05
CA ALA A 42 12.06 -5.56 -0.99
C ALA A 42 13.47 -5.41 -0.41
N ASN A 43 14.39 -4.72 -1.07
CA ASN A 43 15.74 -4.57 -0.52
C ASN A 43 15.83 -3.46 0.55
N ASN A 44 14.74 -2.72 0.78
CA ASN A 44 14.70 -1.65 1.77
C ASN A 44 13.71 -1.99 2.91
N PRO A 45 14.18 -2.16 4.15
CA PRO A 45 13.32 -2.46 5.29
C PRO A 45 12.19 -1.43 5.52
N LEU A 46 12.46 -0.14 5.32
CA LEU A 46 11.43 0.90 5.43
C LEU A 46 10.31 0.67 4.41
N HIS A 47 10.67 0.33 3.16
CA HIS A 47 9.68 0.09 2.10
C HIS A 47 8.82 -1.13 2.42
N MET A 48 9.37 -2.12 3.11
CA MET A 48 8.63 -3.32 3.50
C MET A 48 7.66 -3.09 4.65
N GLY A 49 8.00 -2.23 5.61
CA GLY A 49 7.01 -1.79 6.59
C GLY A 49 5.88 -0.98 5.94
N ILE A 50 6.18 -0.14 4.95
CA ILE A 50 5.15 0.56 4.16
C ILE A 50 4.29 -0.45 3.37
N PHE A 51 4.91 -1.45 2.74
CA PHE A 51 4.18 -2.52 2.06
C PHE A 51 3.23 -3.26 3.02
N ALA A 52 3.66 -3.55 4.25
CA ALA A 52 2.82 -4.18 5.26
C ALA A 52 1.63 -3.27 5.65
N LEU A 53 1.81 -1.94 5.73
CA LEU A 53 0.69 -1.01 5.92
C LEU A 53 -0.33 -1.09 4.77
N PHE A 54 0.11 -1.19 3.52
CA PHE A 54 -0.81 -1.37 2.39
C PHE A 54 -1.63 -2.65 2.53
N VAL A 55 -1.01 -3.75 2.95
CA VAL A 55 -1.73 -5.01 3.21
C VAL A 55 -2.77 -4.83 4.32
N GLU A 56 -2.40 -4.21 5.45
CA GLU A 56 -3.33 -3.94 6.56
C GLU A 56 -4.53 -3.10 6.12
N TYR A 57 -4.29 -1.97 5.44
CA TYR A 57 -5.35 -1.03 5.10
C TYR A 57 -6.21 -1.46 3.93
N MET A 58 -5.70 -2.28 3.01
CA MET A 58 -6.53 -2.87 1.97
C MET A 58 -7.48 -3.97 2.51
N GLY A 59 -7.19 -4.57 3.67
CA GLY A 59 -8.02 -5.60 4.30
C GLY A 59 -8.34 -6.76 3.35
N ASP A 60 -9.63 -7.10 3.19
CA ASP A 60 -10.09 -8.16 2.28
C ASP A 60 -9.72 -7.93 0.80
N TYR A 61 -9.37 -6.71 0.41
CA TYR A 61 -8.90 -6.40 -0.94
C TYR A 61 -7.42 -6.72 -1.16
N ALA A 62 -6.66 -7.03 -0.10
CA ALA A 62 -5.22 -7.24 -0.15
C ALA A 62 -4.84 -8.58 -0.80
N ASN A 63 -5.19 -8.82 -2.06
CA ASN A 63 -4.66 -9.94 -2.84
C ASN A 63 -3.58 -9.47 -3.82
N ALA A 64 -2.74 -10.40 -4.31
CA ALA A 64 -1.61 -10.07 -5.16
C ALA A 64 -2.00 -9.21 -6.40
N PRO A 65 -3.09 -9.51 -7.15
CA PRO A 65 -3.52 -8.65 -8.24
C PRO A 65 -3.89 -7.22 -7.84
N ASN A 66 -4.60 -7.04 -6.72
CA ASN A 66 -5.02 -5.72 -6.25
C ASN A 66 -3.84 -4.90 -5.71
N LEU A 67 -2.99 -5.51 -4.88
CA LEU A 67 -1.75 -4.89 -4.37
C LEU A 67 -0.84 -4.46 -5.53
N ALA A 68 -0.69 -5.32 -6.54
CA ALA A 68 0.05 -5.01 -7.76
C ALA A 68 -0.49 -3.79 -8.50
N LYS A 69 -1.82 -3.66 -8.61
CA LYS A 69 -2.45 -2.49 -9.23
C LYS A 69 -2.19 -1.21 -8.43
N VAL A 70 -2.44 -1.23 -7.12
CA VAL A 70 -2.19 -0.06 -6.24
C VAL A 70 -0.73 0.37 -6.32
N LEU A 71 0.19 -0.57 -6.14
CA LEU A 71 1.63 -0.29 -6.08
C LEU A 71 2.28 -0.16 -7.46
N SER A 72 1.54 -0.37 -8.54
CA SER A 72 2.05 -0.37 -9.93
C SER A 72 3.24 -1.32 -10.14
N VAL A 73 3.13 -2.54 -9.62
CA VAL A 73 4.13 -3.62 -9.76
C VAL A 73 3.49 -4.90 -10.31
N ALA A 74 4.28 -5.93 -10.61
CA ALA A 74 3.74 -7.22 -11.01
C ALA A 74 3.16 -8.00 -9.80
N PRO A 75 2.08 -8.79 -9.95
CA PRO A 75 1.53 -9.62 -8.85
C PRO A 75 2.54 -10.59 -8.23
N LEU A 76 3.47 -11.12 -9.03
CA LEU A 76 4.54 -11.99 -8.55
C LEU A 76 5.51 -11.24 -7.64
N THR A 77 5.74 -9.95 -7.90
CA THR A 77 6.60 -9.09 -7.07
C THR A 77 6.09 -9.02 -5.63
N CYS A 78 4.78 -8.82 -5.42
CA CYS A 78 4.20 -8.78 -4.08
C CYS A 78 4.43 -10.10 -3.31
N LYS A 79 4.26 -11.25 -3.98
CA LYS A 79 4.52 -12.56 -3.36
C LYS A 79 5.99 -12.75 -3.02
N ASN A 80 6.89 -12.34 -3.91
CA ASN A 80 8.33 -12.42 -3.67
C ASN A 80 8.78 -11.52 -2.53
N TRP A 81 8.19 -10.33 -2.39
CA TRP A 81 8.48 -9.40 -1.29
C TRP A 81 8.07 -9.97 0.06
N ILE A 82 6.89 -10.60 0.16
CA ILE A 82 6.46 -11.32 1.39
C ILE A 82 7.50 -12.39 1.73
N LYS A 83 7.83 -13.27 0.78
CA LYS A 83 8.77 -14.37 0.99
C LYS A 83 10.18 -13.89 1.38
N ALA A 84 10.64 -12.77 0.80
CA ALA A 84 11.96 -12.22 1.09
C ALA A 84 12.11 -11.74 2.54
N HIS A 85 10.99 -11.51 3.23
CA HIS A 85 10.96 -10.91 4.57
C HIS A 85 10.41 -11.81 5.67
N GLU A 86 10.05 -13.06 5.35
CA GLU A 86 9.65 -14.07 6.35
C GLU A 86 10.74 -14.26 7.43
N ALA A 87 12.02 -14.26 7.04
CA ALA A 87 13.14 -14.38 7.97
C ALA A 87 13.27 -13.20 8.96
N SER A 88 12.64 -12.06 8.66
CA SER A 88 12.58 -10.89 9.55
C SER A 88 11.43 -10.98 10.57
N GLY A 89 10.70 -12.10 10.59
CA GLY A 89 9.52 -12.30 11.44
C GLY A 89 8.27 -11.55 10.97
N LEU A 90 8.30 -10.95 9.78
CA LEU A 90 7.14 -10.36 9.13
C LEU A 90 6.27 -11.49 8.59
N GLU A 91 5.09 -11.68 9.16
CA GLU A 91 4.18 -12.75 8.79
C GLU A 91 2.98 -12.18 8.04
N ILE A 92 2.90 -12.48 6.75
CA ILE A 92 1.78 -12.08 5.88
C ILE A 92 1.23 -13.32 5.17
N PRO A 93 0.53 -14.21 5.89
CA PRO A 93 -0.06 -15.40 5.30
C PRO A 93 -1.17 -15.08 4.30
N TRP A 94 -1.41 -16.03 3.40
CA TRP A 94 -2.61 -16.07 2.58
C TRP A 94 -3.75 -16.66 3.41
N THR A 95 -4.76 -15.86 3.70
CA THR A 95 -5.91 -16.22 4.54
C THR A 95 -7.20 -16.19 3.71
N PHE A 96 -8.23 -16.87 4.20
CA PHE A 96 -9.59 -16.71 3.72
C PHE A 96 -10.36 -15.88 4.75
N GLY A 97 -10.89 -14.74 4.32
CA GLY A 97 -11.59 -13.83 5.23
C GLY A 97 -12.76 -14.51 5.92
N LYS A 98 -12.87 -14.30 7.24
CA LYS A 98 -14.08 -14.65 8.00
C LYS A 98 -15.22 -13.71 7.58
N GLY A 99 -15.95 -14.08 6.54
CA GLY A 99 -17.16 -13.36 6.08
C GLY A 99 -17.18 -13.01 4.59
N THR A 100 -16.02 -12.80 3.96
CA THR A 100 -15.95 -12.44 2.53
C THR A 100 -15.74 -13.64 1.61
N ASN A 101 -15.30 -14.80 2.13
CA ASN A 101 -14.87 -15.97 1.35
C ASN A 101 -13.84 -15.66 0.25
N ARG A 102 -13.22 -14.47 0.30
CA ARG A 102 -12.21 -14.05 -0.67
C ARG A 102 -10.84 -14.27 -0.05
N PRO A 103 -9.95 -14.95 -0.78
CA PRO A 103 -8.60 -15.13 -0.30
C PRO A 103 -7.82 -13.81 -0.40
N HIS A 104 -7.14 -13.44 0.68
CA HIS A 104 -6.37 -12.20 0.80
C HIS A 104 -5.12 -12.42 1.66
N PHE A 105 -4.24 -11.42 1.68
CA PHE A 105 -3.08 -11.35 2.56
C PHE A 105 -3.47 -10.60 3.82
N GLU A 106 -3.05 -11.12 4.97
CA GLU A 106 -3.32 -10.50 6.26
C GLU A 106 -2.00 -10.38 7.03
N VAL A 107 -1.70 -9.21 7.59
CA VAL A 107 -0.52 -9.06 8.45
C VAL A 107 -0.82 -9.68 9.82
N LYS A 108 -0.07 -10.72 10.20
CA LYS A 108 -0.19 -11.39 11.51
C LYS A 108 0.88 -10.99 12.50
N SER A 109 2.08 -10.67 12.00
CA SER A 109 3.20 -10.24 12.80
C SER A 109 4.00 -9.21 12.01
N TRP A 110 4.45 -8.17 12.69
CA TRP A 110 5.37 -7.18 12.14
C TRP A 110 6.84 -7.56 12.31
N GLY A 111 7.15 -8.62 13.05
CA GLY A 111 8.53 -9.03 13.34
C GLY A 111 9.37 -7.84 13.82
N PHE A 112 10.56 -7.69 13.23
CA PHE A 112 11.50 -6.62 13.59
C PHE A 112 11.12 -5.22 13.08
N TYR A 113 10.07 -5.08 12.28
CA TYR A 113 9.70 -3.78 11.67
C TYR A 113 9.09 -2.80 12.67
N ASN A 114 8.51 -3.27 13.79
CA ASN A 114 7.78 -2.48 14.77
C ASN A 114 6.73 -1.53 14.15
N ARG A 115 5.46 -1.96 14.15
CA ARG A 115 4.31 -1.24 13.57
C ARG A 115 4.20 0.23 14.00
N GLU A 116 4.56 0.56 15.23
CA GLU A 116 4.42 1.91 15.79
C GLU A 116 5.34 2.92 15.08
N CYS A 117 6.51 2.48 14.60
CA CYS A 117 7.43 3.32 13.82
C CYS A 117 6.82 3.87 12.53
N PHE A 118 5.74 3.26 12.06
CA PHE A 118 5.05 3.58 10.82
C PHE A 118 3.75 4.37 11.04
N GLU A 119 3.34 4.65 12.29
CA GLU A 119 2.14 5.48 12.59
C GLU A 119 2.12 6.83 11.84
N PRO A 120 3.24 7.57 11.72
CA PRO A 120 3.24 8.82 10.96
C PRO A 120 2.90 8.65 9.47
N ILE A 121 3.07 7.45 8.92
CA ILE A 121 2.86 7.11 7.50
C ILE A 121 1.42 6.65 7.22
N VAL A 122 0.71 6.23 8.26
CA VAL A 122 -0.64 5.67 8.18
C VAL A 122 -1.63 6.58 7.44
N PRO A 123 -1.74 7.90 7.72
CA PRO A 123 -2.74 8.74 7.07
C PRO A 123 -2.58 8.77 5.56
N LEU A 124 -1.34 8.78 5.07
CA LEU A 124 -1.09 8.75 3.64
C LEU A 124 -1.49 7.42 3.04
N VAL A 125 -1.01 6.29 3.59
CA VAL A 125 -1.33 4.95 3.05
C VAL A 125 -2.84 4.75 2.99
N ARG A 126 -3.59 5.18 4.02
CA ARG A 126 -5.05 5.17 4.01
C ARG A 126 -5.63 5.99 2.85
N ALA A 127 -5.20 7.24 2.69
CA ALA A 127 -5.68 8.08 1.59
C ALA A 127 -5.42 7.45 0.20
N ILE A 128 -4.27 6.77 0.01
CA ILE A 128 -3.97 6.05 -1.24
C ILE A 128 -4.96 4.89 -1.44
N VAL A 129 -5.17 4.09 -0.40
CA VAL A 129 -6.03 2.90 -0.45
C VAL A 129 -7.50 3.30 -0.66
N ASP A 130 -7.98 4.29 0.06
CA ASP A 130 -9.37 4.77 -0.02
C ASP A 130 -9.68 5.28 -1.43
N ALA A 131 -8.83 6.16 -1.98
CA ALA A 131 -8.98 6.66 -3.35
C ALA A 131 -8.94 5.53 -4.40
N TRP A 132 -8.09 4.52 -4.19
CA TRP A 132 -8.05 3.37 -5.09
C TRP A 132 -9.31 2.51 -5.01
N ILE A 133 -9.86 2.30 -3.81
CA ILE A 133 -11.12 1.55 -3.61
C ILE A 133 -12.28 2.29 -4.29
N GLU A 134 -12.37 3.61 -4.10
CA GLU A 134 -13.38 4.47 -4.73
C GLU A 134 -13.33 4.36 -6.26
N HIS A 135 -12.15 4.61 -6.87
CA HIS A 135 -11.97 4.47 -8.31
C HIS A 135 -12.26 3.07 -8.84
N LYS A 136 -12.00 2.03 -8.04
CA LYS A 136 -12.29 0.65 -8.44
C LYS A 136 -13.80 0.38 -8.48
N ASN A 137 -14.57 0.96 -7.55
CA ASN A 137 -16.01 0.78 -7.49
C ASN A 137 -16.74 1.60 -8.58
N ASP A 138 -16.21 2.75 -8.98
CA ASP A 138 -16.77 3.58 -10.07
C ASP A 138 -16.65 2.96 -11.46
N ASN A 139 -15.75 1.99 -11.64
CA ASN A 139 -15.48 1.30 -12.91
C ASN A 139 -16.11 -0.11 -12.99
N GLN A 140 -17.00 -0.47 -12.06
CA GLN A 140 -17.80 -1.71 -12.08
C GLN A 140 -19.25 -1.43 -12.46
#